data_AF-A0A928JMZ9-F1
#
_entry.id   AF-A0A928JMZ9-F1
#
_cell.length_a   1.000
_cell.length_b   1.000
_cell.length_c   1.000
_cell.angle_alpha   90.00
_cell.angle_beta   90.00
_cell.angle_gamma   90.00
#
_symmetry.space_group_name_H-M   'P 1'
#
loop_
_entity.id
_entity.type
_entity.pdbx_description
1 polymer ?
#
loop_
_entity_poly.entity_id
_entity_poly.type
_entity_poly.pdbx_seq_one_letter_code
_entity_poly.pdbx_strand_id
1 'polypeptide(L)'
;MITHVRRKAGPHDYDTIGLEAVATDEMAKIALKMEWRKPKSLDEIAALMGCKTETDKLHLEDVLEEMCYLGVTEWDRENPEKIKKYSIKSFVPGISEMLNEHPEWYEEYPELAEHFELMTYQPFDGAMMGIKAMGLTQMIPEGGAGVGMHVIPVEKAIESENTSVDIEHISYWLDKYDGRYAVSPCSCRNERHERGVGCADDPNHWCIAVGDMADYMVQSKKPGHYIDRDEVMRILEVAEKNGFVHQTTNIDGSDKIFALCNCDVKICNALRTSMLFNTPNLSASAYTAKVNPQNCVACGRCVEYCPAGAVKLGQKLKCKDGSEQTYEFRDDPADHIWLKDRWTPNYRDENREECYDTGTAPCKSACPAHIAIQGYLQMAKEGRYDEALELIKRENPFPAVCGRVCNRKCEEACTR
;
A
#
# COMPACT_ATOMS: atom_id res chain seq x y z
N MET A 1 -9.93 -7.10 -23.19
CA MET A 1 -9.48 -5.79 -22.69
C MET A 1 -8.25 -5.23 -23.42
N ILE A 2 -7.71 -5.88 -24.47
CA ILE A 2 -6.72 -5.27 -25.38
C ILE A 2 -7.37 -5.17 -26.77
N THR A 3 -8.34 -4.27 -26.94
CA THR A 3 -8.99 -4.04 -28.25
C THR A 3 -8.77 -2.62 -28.78
N HIS A 4 -7.95 -1.81 -28.12
CA HIS A 4 -7.90 -0.36 -28.35
C HIS A 4 -6.64 0.14 -29.07
N VAL A 5 -5.70 -0.74 -29.46
CA VAL A 5 -4.40 -0.39 -30.10
C VAL A 5 -4.52 0.20 -31.53
N ARG A 6 -5.70 0.67 -31.98
CA ARG A 6 -5.89 1.20 -33.36
C ARG A 6 -6.77 2.44 -33.49
N ARG A 7 -7.07 3.16 -32.40
CA ARG A 7 -7.65 4.51 -32.51
C ARG A 7 -6.71 5.52 -31.87
N LYS A 8 -6.68 6.74 -32.42
CA LYS A 8 -6.05 7.88 -31.75
C LYS A 8 -6.67 7.99 -30.36
N ALA A 9 -5.88 7.88 -29.29
CA ALA A 9 -6.35 7.85 -27.92
C ALA A 9 -7.35 9.00 -27.68
N GLY A 10 -8.57 8.63 -27.28
CA GLY A 10 -9.60 9.56 -26.86
C GLY A 10 -9.33 10.06 -25.43
N PRO A 11 -10.09 11.05 -24.94
CA PRO A 11 -9.98 11.59 -23.57
C PRO A 11 -10.27 10.58 -22.43
N HIS A 12 -10.47 9.30 -22.76
CA HIS A 12 -10.82 8.23 -21.83
C HIS A 12 -10.00 6.94 -22.06
N ASP A 13 -9.01 6.95 -22.98
CA ASP A 13 -8.16 5.80 -23.32
C ASP A 13 -6.90 5.75 -22.44
N TYR A 14 -7.11 5.83 -21.13
CA TYR A 14 -6.04 5.95 -20.13
C TYR A 14 -5.19 4.68 -19.97
N ASP A 15 -5.74 3.53 -20.37
CA ASP A 15 -5.08 2.22 -20.38
C ASP A 15 -4.00 2.10 -21.47
N THR A 16 -4.02 2.98 -22.49
CA THR A 16 -3.04 2.92 -23.58
C THR A 16 -1.99 4.03 -23.55
N ILE A 17 -2.21 5.14 -22.83
CA ILE A 17 -1.30 6.32 -22.85
C ILE A 17 0.17 5.92 -22.57
N GLY A 18 0.43 5.20 -21.48
CA GLY A 18 1.80 4.80 -21.13
C GLY A 18 2.37 3.74 -22.07
N LEU A 19 1.55 2.82 -22.57
CA LEU A 19 1.99 1.78 -23.50
C LEU A 19 2.25 2.32 -24.91
N GLU A 20 1.49 3.31 -25.39
CA GLU A 20 1.70 3.95 -26.69
C GLU A 20 3.04 4.69 -26.75
N ALA A 21 3.55 5.16 -25.61
CA ALA A 21 4.83 5.83 -25.52
C ALA A 21 6.03 4.89 -25.72
N VAL A 22 5.93 3.65 -25.23
CA VAL A 22 7.08 2.73 -25.09
C VAL A 22 6.97 1.43 -25.88
N ALA A 23 5.74 0.97 -26.19
CA ALA A 23 5.52 -0.34 -26.80
C ALA A 23 5.46 -0.27 -28.33
N THR A 24 6.06 -1.25 -28.99
CA THR A 24 6.04 -1.34 -30.45
C THR A 24 4.82 -2.11 -30.98
N ASP A 25 4.52 -1.91 -32.27
CA ASP A 25 3.51 -2.70 -33.00
C ASP A 25 3.75 -4.22 -32.96
N GLU A 26 5.02 -4.63 -32.84
CA GLU A 26 5.39 -6.04 -32.73
C GLU A 26 5.08 -6.59 -31.34
N MET A 27 5.48 -5.87 -30.28
CA MET A 27 5.16 -6.21 -28.90
C MET A 27 3.65 -6.35 -28.69
N ALA A 28 2.86 -5.42 -29.25
CA ALA A 28 1.40 -5.47 -29.17
C ALA A 28 0.83 -6.75 -29.83
N LYS A 29 1.37 -7.18 -30.98
CA LYS A 29 0.93 -8.43 -31.64
C LYS A 29 1.25 -9.65 -30.79
N ILE A 30 2.43 -9.69 -30.17
CA ILE A 30 2.84 -10.78 -29.27
C ILE A 30 1.91 -10.83 -28.06
N ALA A 31 1.70 -9.70 -27.38
CA ALA A 31 0.83 -9.61 -26.19
C ALA A 31 -0.61 -10.08 -26.48
N LEU A 32 -1.16 -9.71 -27.65
CA LEU A 32 -2.49 -10.16 -28.09
C LEU A 32 -2.60 -11.68 -28.30
N LYS A 33 -1.49 -12.33 -28.65
CA LYS A 33 -1.44 -13.79 -28.89
C LYS A 33 -1.18 -14.60 -27.63
N MET A 34 -0.45 -14.05 -26.66
CA MET A 34 -0.11 -14.75 -25.42
C MET A 34 -1.32 -15.00 -24.51
N GLU A 35 -2.39 -14.20 -24.64
CA GLU A 35 -3.52 -14.18 -23.72
C GLU A 35 -3.15 -13.74 -22.29
N TRP A 36 -4.06 -13.07 -21.61
CA TRP A 36 -3.81 -12.52 -20.28
C TRP A 36 -3.65 -13.62 -19.23
N ARG A 37 -2.60 -13.54 -18.40
CA ARG A 37 -2.27 -14.46 -17.29
C ARG A 37 -2.28 -15.95 -17.66
N LYS A 38 -1.86 -16.29 -18.89
CA LYS A 38 -1.61 -17.66 -19.31
C LYS A 38 -0.12 -17.82 -19.62
N PRO A 39 0.70 -18.31 -18.66
CA PRO A 39 2.12 -18.50 -18.89
C PRO A 39 2.39 -19.45 -20.07
N LYS A 40 3.32 -19.08 -20.94
CA LYS A 40 3.72 -19.87 -22.12
C LYS A 40 5.24 -19.90 -22.25
N SER A 41 5.79 -21.04 -22.67
CA SER A 41 7.21 -21.14 -23.01
C SER A 41 7.52 -20.37 -24.31
N LEU A 42 8.80 -20.09 -24.55
CA LEU A 42 9.25 -19.49 -25.80
C LEU A 42 8.79 -20.30 -27.03
N ASP A 43 8.82 -21.63 -26.95
CA ASP A 43 8.38 -22.53 -28.03
C ASP A 43 6.89 -22.39 -28.33
N GLU A 44 6.06 -22.28 -27.29
CA GLU A 44 4.62 -22.08 -27.44
C GLU A 44 4.31 -20.72 -28.07
N ILE A 45 5.03 -19.67 -27.67
CA ILE A 45 4.86 -18.33 -28.24
C ILE A 45 5.35 -18.31 -29.69
N ALA A 46 6.48 -18.95 -30.00
CA ALA A 46 6.99 -19.09 -31.36
C ALA A 46 6.00 -19.78 -32.29
N ALA A 47 5.32 -20.83 -31.80
CA ALA A 47 4.25 -21.51 -32.54
C ALA A 47 3.04 -20.59 -32.79
N LEU A 48 2.64 -19.78 -31.80
CA LEU A 48 1.54 -18.81 -31.92
C LEU A 48 1.85 -17.66 -32.89
N MET A 49 3.12 -17.24 -32.93
CA MET A 49 3.61 -16.20 -33.83
C MET A 49 3.94 -16.73 -35.23
N GLY A 50 3.97 -18.05 -35.41
CA GLY A 50 4.25 -18.69 -36.69
C GLY A 50 5.71 -18.58 -37.11
N CYS A 51 6.64 -18.53 -36.16
CA CYS A 51 8.08 -18.56 -36.41
C CYS A 51 8.45 -19.86 -37.14
N LYS A 52 9.22 -19.76 -38.24
CA LYS A 52 9.56 -20.92 -39.10
C LYS A 52 11.03 -21.30 -39.02
N THR A 53 11.88 -20.35 -38.65
CA THR A 53 13.33 -20.52 -38.57
C THR A 53 13.83 -20.27 -37.16
N GLU A 54 15.03 -20.77 -36.86
CA GLU A 54 15.68 -20.48 -35.57
C GLU A 54 15.98 -18.98 -35.42
N THR A 55 16.27 -18.29 -36.52
CA THR A 55 16.43 -16.83 -36.51
C THR A 55 15.15 -16.11 -36.12
N ASP A 56 13.98 -16.54 -36.60
CA ASP A 56 12.69 -15.96 -36.19
C ASP A 56 12.43 -16.15 -34.69
N LYS A 57 12.88 -17.28 -34.14
CA LYS A 57 12.73 -17.59 -32.72
C LYS A 57 13.67 -16.77 -31.85
N LEU A 58 14.92 -16.58 -32.28
CA LEU A 58 15.88 -15.70 -31.59
C LEU A 58 15.39 -14.25 -31.58
N HIS A 59 14.88 -13.75 -32.71
CA HIS A 59 14.26 -12.42 -32.77
C HIS A 59 13.07 -12.30 -31.82
N LEU A 60 12.19 -13.31 -31.78
CA LEU A 60 11.08 -13.34 -30.82
C LEU A 60 11.56 -13.31 -29.37
N GLU A 61 12.62 -14.04 -29.04
CA GLU A 61 13.22 -14.03 -27.71
C GLU A 61 13.76 -12.63 -27.37
N ASP A 62 14.47 -11.97 -28.28
CA ASP A 62 14.96 -10.60 -28.10
C ASP A 62 13.82 -9.61 -27.81
N VAL A 63 12.72 -9.69 -28.58
CA VAL A 63 11.53 -8.84 -28.36
C VAL A 63 10.87 -9.16 -27.02
N LEU A 64 10.80 -10.44 -26.61
CA LEU A 64 10.25 -10.80 -25.30
C LEU A 64 11.12 -10.30 -24.15
N GLU A 65 12.45 -10.33 -24.26
CA GLU A 65 13.33 -9.74 -23.25
C GLU A 65 13.16 -8.22 -23.17
N GLU A 66 12.95 -7.54 -24.30
CA GLU A 66 12.62 -6.11 -24.32
C GLU A 66 11.26 -5.83 -23.65
N MET A 67 10.25 -6.66 -23.94
CA MET A 67 8.95 -6.58 -23.25
C MET A 67 9.08 -6.83 -21.73
N CYS A 68 10.03 -7.68 -21.31
CA CYS A 68 10.34 -7.90 -19.89
C CYS A 68 11.06 -6.70 -19.26
N TYR A 69 12.00 -6.09 -19.98
CA TYR A 69 12.64 -4.85 -19.53
C TYR A 69 11.61 -3.73 -19.29
N LEU A 70 10.69 -3.55 -20.23
CA LEU A 70 9.54 -2.63 -20.10
C LEU A 70 8.54 -3.06 -19.00
N GLY A 71 8.52 -4.34 -18.61
CA GLY A 71 7.56 -4.88 -17.66
C GLY A 71 6.16 -5.17 -18.22
N VAL A 72 6.04 -5.24 -19.55
CA VAL A 72 4.81 -5.68 -20.24
C VAL A 72 4.59 -7.18 -20.03
N THR A 73 5.67 -7.95 -20.11
CA THR A 73 5.70 -9.38 -19.81
C THR A 73 6.55 -9.65 -18.59
N GLU A 74 6.18 -10.63 -17.79
CA GLU A 74 7.07 -11.22 -16.78
C GLU A 74 7.36 -12.66 -17.15
N TRP A 75 8.48 -13.20 -16.66
CA TRP A 75 8.72 -14.62 -16.68
C TRP A 75 8.97 -15.19 -15.29
N ASP A 76 8.58 -16.45 -15.10
CA ASP A 76 8.89 -17.25 -13.92
C ASP A 76 9.27 -18.68 -14.34
N ARG A 77 9.74 -19.47 -13.36
CA ARG A 77 10.05 -20.90 -13.50
C ARG A 77 9.19 -21.72 -12.53
N GLU A 78 8.04 -21.20 -12.13
CA GLU A 78 7.11 -21.80 -11.19
C GLU A 78 6.16 -22.80 -11.86
N ASN A 79 6.76 -23.75 -12.57
CA ASN A 79 6.05 -24.83 -13.22
C ASN A 79 6.75 -26.17 -12.92
N PRO A 80 6.05 -27.32 -13.08
CA PRO A 80 6.63 -28.64 -12.78
C PRO A 80 7.94 -28.92 -13.54
N GLU A 81 8.10 -28.31 -14.71
CA GLU A 81 9.24 -28.48 -15.61
C GLU A 81 10.41 -27.56 -15.27
N LYS A 82 10.20 -26.56 -14.39
CA LYS A 82 11.19 -25.52 -14.02
C LYS A 82 11.80 -24.77 -15.21
N ILE A 83 11.03 -24.64 -16.29
CA ILE A 83 11.42 -23.89 -17.49
C ILE A 83 10.90 -22.46 -17.42
N LYS A 84 11.57 -21.53 -18.10
CA LYS A 84 11.12 -20.13 -18.21
C LYS A 84 9.79 -20.08 -18.99
N LYS A 85 8.74 -19.52 -18.38
CA LYS A 85 7.47 -19.23 -19.04
C LYS A 85 7.15 -17.75 -18.89
N TYR A 86 6.68 -17.14 -19.97
CA TYR A 86 6.33 -15.72 -20.05
C TYR A 86 4.83 -15.53 -19.88
N SER A 87 4.41 -14.47 -19.20
CA SER A 87 3.02 -14.12 -19.01
C SER A 87 2.80 -12.60 -19.12
N ILE A 88 1.62 -12.20 -19.61
CA ILE A 88 1.21 -10.80 -19.64
C ILE A 88 0.62 -10.42 -18.28
N LYS A 89 1.14 -9.32 -17.71
CA LYS A 89 0.73 -8.80 -16.39
C LYS A 89 -0.58 -8.03 -16.43
N SER A 90 -1.18 -7.87 -15.25
CA SER A 90 -2.18 -6.83 -14.99
C SER A 90 -1.55 -5.45 -15.15
N PHE A 91 -2.37 -4.42 -15.32
CA PHE A 91 -1.87 -3.04 -15.32
C PHE A 91 -1.33 -2.63 -13.94
N VAL A 92 -2.10 -2.90 -12.88
CA VAL A 92 -1.74 -2.60 -11.50
C VAL A 92 -2.14 -3.77 -10.59
N PRO A 93 -1.23 -4.27 -9.73
CA PRO A 93 0.22 -4.15 -9.87
C PRO A 93 0.68 -4.86 -11.16
N GLY A 94 1.74 -4.34 -11.79
CA GLY A 94 2.22 -4.86 -13.08
C GLY A 94 2.64 -3.76 -14.04
N ILE A 95 2.14 -3.80 -15.29
CA ILE A 95 2.68 -3.01 -16.42
C ILE A 95 2.89 -1.53 -16.05
N SER A 96 1.87 -0.85 -15.52
CA SER A 96 1.95 0.58 -15.22
C SER A 96 2.94 0.88 -14.10
N GLU A 97 3.06 -0.02 -13.11
CA GLU A 97 4.03 0.08 -12.02
C GLU A 97 5.46 -0.14 -12.53
N MET A 98 5.66 -1.16 -13.37
CA MET A 98 6.97 -1.55 -13.89
C MET A 98 7.56 -0.51 -14.84
N LEU A 99 6.72 0.20 -15.59
CA LEU A 99 7.14 1.32 -16.44
C LEU A 99 7.68 2.52 -15.62
N ASN A 100 7.31 2.61 -14.35
CA ASN A 100 7.69 3.71 -13.44
C ASN A 100 8.87 3.34 -12.51
N GLU A 101 9.47 2.15 -12.70
CA GLU A 101 10.69 1.75 -11.98
C GLU A 101 11.93 2.52 -12.46
N HIS A 102 11.90 2.99 -13.71
CA HIS A 102 12.98 3.71 -14.40
C HIS A 102 12.77 5.23 -14.31
N PRO A 103 13.29 5.92 -13.27
CA PRO A 103 13.11 7.37 -13.12
C PRO A 103 13.69 8.16 -14.30
N GLU A 104 14.72 7.65 -14.97
CA GLU A 104 15.33 8.25 -16.14
C GLU A 104 14.39 8.35 -17.36
N TRP A 105 13.32 7.54 -17.40
CA TRP A 105 12.38 7.56 -18.52
C TRP A 105 11.44 8.75 -18.49
N TYR A 106 11.25 9.42 -17.35
CA TYR A 106 10.34 10.57 -17.30
C TYR A 106 10.80 11.75 -18.15
N GLU A 107 12.10 11.89 -18.42
CA GLU A 107 12.61 12.92 -19.32
C GLU A 107 12.13 12.73 -20.77
N GLU A 108 11.98 11.47 -21.20
CA GLU A 108 11.56 11.11 -22.55
C GLU A 108 10.05 10.84 -22.66
N TYR A 109 9.47 10.26 -21.60
CA TYR A 109 8.09 9.78 -21.52
C TYR A 109 7.39 10.27 -20.23
N PRO A 110 7.16 11.59 -20.07
CA PRO A 110 6.54 12.16 -18.87
C PRO A 110 5.12 11.63 -18.60
N GLU A 111 4.42 11.15 -19.63
CA GLU A 111 3.08 10.55 -19.54
C GLU A 111 3.03 9.26 -18.70
N LEU A 112 4.16 8.60 -18.45
CA LEU A 112 4.21 7.37 -17.65
C LEU A 112 3.75 7.59 -16.20
N ALA A 113 4.06 8.75 -15.63
CA ALA A 113 3.64 9.10 -14.28
C ALA A 113 2.12 9.31 -14.19
N GLU A 114 1.54 9.98 -15.20
CA GLU A 114 0.09 10.12 -15.29
C GLU A 114 -0.58 8.76 -15.51
N HIS A 115 -0.08 7.95 -16.45
CA HIS A 115 -0.62 6.61 -16.69
C HIS A 115 -0.67 5.76 -15.41
N PHE A 116 0.39 5.73 -14.60
CA PHE A 116 0.38 4.94 -13.37
C PHE A 116 -0.61 5.45 -12.33
N GLU A 117 -0.71 6.77 -12.11
CA GLU A 117 -1.76 7.31 -11.25
C GLU A 117 -3.14 6.86 -11.74
N LEU A 118 -3.47 7.12 -13.00
CA LEU A 118 -4.79 6.86 -13.56
C LEU A 118 -5.20 5.39 -13.41
N MET A 119 -4.28 4.47 -13.71
CA MET A 119 -4.54 3.03 -13.61
C MET A 119 -4.76 2.55 -12.18
N THR A 120 -4.30 3.29 -11.17
CA THR A 120 -4.51 2.93 -9.76
C THR A 120 -5.88 3.32 -9.21
N TYR A 121 -6.59 4.27 -9.82
CA TYR A 121 -7.89 4.74 -9.32
C TYR A 121 -9.06 4.50 -10.29
N GLN A 122 -8.81 4.49 -11.61
CA GLN A 122 -9.88 4.36 -12.61
C GLN A 122 -10.75 3.11 -12.41
N PRO A 123 -10.21 1.91 -12.08
CA PRO A 123 -11.03 0.72 -11.87
C PRO A 123 -12.05 0.87 -10.73
N PHE A 124 -11.83 1.80 -9.81
CA PHE A 124 -12.64 1.99 -8.61
C PHE A 124 -13.83 2.94 -8.85
N ASP A 125 -13.80 3.75 -9.89
CA ASP A 125 -14.91 4.64 -10.28
C ASP A 125 -15.55 4.16 -11.61
N GLY A 126 -16.75 3.58 -11.51
CA GLY A 126 -17.49 3.11 -12.68
C GLY A 126 -17.75 4.20 -13.73
N ALA A 127 -17.93 5.46 -13.30
CA ALA A 127 -18.09 6.58 -14.23
C ALA A 127 -16.82 6.86 -15.04
N MET A 128 -15.64 6.69 -14.43
CA MET A 128 -14.34 6.82 -15.11
C MET A 128 -14.06 5.64 -16.04
N MET A 129 -14.67 4.48 -15.79
CA MET A 129 -14.68 3.34 -16.72
C MET A 129 -15.70 3.53 -17.87
N GLY A 130 -16.37 4.67 -17.96
CA GLY A 130 -17.35 4.96 -19.01
C GLY A 130 -18.66 4.17 -18.89
N ILE A 131 -18.90 3.54 -17.74
CA ILE A 131 -20.12 2.76 -17.47
C ILE A 131 -20.96 3.46 -16.40
N LYS A 132 -22.27 3.54 -16.61
CA LYS A 132 -23.22 4.06 -15.60
C LYS A 132 -23.55 2.98 -14.56
N ALA A 133 -22.52 2.34 -14.01
CA ALA A 133 -22.62 1.18 -13.12
C ALA A 133 -21.59 1.28 -11.96
N MET A 134 -21.62 0.31 -11.04
CA MET A 134 -20.66 0.19 -9.94
C MET A 134 -19.25 -0.04 -10.51
N GLY A 135 -18.25 0.61 -9.90
CA GLY A 135 -16.84 0.29 -10.13
C GLY A 135 -16.40 -0.91 -9.27
N LEU A 136 -15.08 -1.14 -9.14
CA LEU A 136 -14.56 -2.20 -8.29
C LEU A 136 -14.70 -1.90 -6.79
N THR A 137 -14.89 -0.65 -6.38
CA THR A 137 -14.93 -0.20 -4.97
C THR A 137 -15.81 -1.08 -4.08
N GLN A 138 -17.01 -1.43 -4.55
CA GLN A 138 -17.99 -2.23 -3.79
C GLN A 138 -17.81 -3.74 -3.97
N MET A 139 -16.91 -4.14 -4.87
CA MET A 139 -16.69 -5.53 -5.27
C MET A 139 -15.41 -6.10 -4.66
N ILE A 140 -14.62 -5.31 -3.92
CA ILE A 140 -13.38 -5.77 -3.29
C ILE A 140 -13.73 -6.64 -2.07
N PRO A 141 -13.51 -7.96 -2.13
CA PRO A 141 -13.69 -8.81 -0.96
C PRO A 141 -12.55 -8.62 0.03
N GLU A 142 -12.72 -9.11 1.25
CA GLU A 142 -11.64 -9.17 2.24
C GLU A 142 -10.37 -9.80 1.63
N GLY A 143 -9.23 -9.17 1.87
CA GLY A 143 -7.95 -9.56 1.26
C GLY A 143 -7.76 -9.08 -0.18
N GLY A 144 -8.60 -8.18 -0.70
CA GLY A 144 -8.32 -7.41 -1.92
C GLY A 144 -8.51 -8.15 -3.25
N ALA A 145 -8.72 -9.48 -3.25
CA ALA A 145 -8.82 -10.35 -4.44
C ALA A 145 -7.73 -10.12 -5.51
N GLY A 146 -6.51 -9.77 -5.08
CA GLY A 146 -5.42 -9.44 -5.99
C GLY A 146 -5.56 -8.10 -6.75
N VAL A 147 -6.61 -7.35 -6.52
CA VAL A 147 -6.72 -5.93 -6.93
C VAL A 147 -6.10 -5.03 -5.85
N GLY A 148 -6.20 -5.46 -4.59
CA GLY A 148 -5.60 -4.81 -3.42
C GLY A 148 -4.29 -5.42 -2.95
N MET A 149 -3.77 -4.83 -1.88
CA MET A 149 -2.61 -5.29 -1.13
C MET A 149 -3.08 -5.90 0.19
N HIS A 150 -2.28 -6.83 0.73
CA HIS A 150 -2.42 -7.36 2.07
C HIS A 150 -1.43 -6.68 3.00
N VAL A 151 -1.90 -6.09 4.10
CA VAL A 151 -1.02 -5.43 5.09
C VAL A 151 -0.51 -6.47 6.08
N ILE A 152 0.80 -6.65 6.10
CA ILE A 152 1.47 -7.51 7.09
C ILE A 152 1.83 -6.67 8.32
N PRO A 153 1.35 -7.02 9.52
CA PRO A 153 1.73 -6.32 10.73
C PRO A 153 3.23 -6.44 11.03
N VAL A 154 3.77 -5.46 11.75
CA VAL A 154 5.08 -5.60 12.39
C VAL A 154 4.97 -6.73 13.40
N GLU A 155 5.80 -7.77 13.28
CA GLU A 155 5.67 -8.99 14.10
C GLU A 155 5.73 -8.71 15.61
N LYS A 156 6.51 -7.71 16.03
CA LYS A 156 6.55 -7.25 17.44
C LYS A 156 5.20 -6.76 17.97
N ALA A 157 4.28 -6.37 17.09
CA ALA A 157 2.94 -5.91 17.44
C ALA A 157 1.94 -7.06 17.61
N ILE A 158 2.29 -8.27 17.16
CA ILE A 158 1.51 -9.49 17.41
C ILE A 158 2.07 -10.07 18.71
N GLU A 159 1.35 -9.88 19.82
CA GLU A 159 1.67 -10.61 21.04
C GLU A 159 1.67 -12.11 20.73
N SER A 160 2.66 -12.83 21.24
CA SER A 160 2.84 -14.26 21.04
C SER A 160 1.70 -15.07 21.68
N GLU A 161 0.52 -15.01 21.08
CA GLU A 161 -0.58 -15.93 21.29
C GLU A 161 -0.48 -17.07 20.26
N ASN A 162 -0.84 -18.28 20.69
CA ASN A 162 -0.76 -19.54 19.92
C ASN A 162 -1.69 -19.60 18.68
N THR A 163 -2.12 -18.46 18.12
CA THR A 163 -3.22 -18.36 17.15
C THR A 163 -2.92 -17.43 15.96
N SER A 164 -1.75 -16.80 15.88
CA SER A 164 -1.36 -16.04 14.68
C SER A 164 -1.05 -16.99 13.52
N VAL A 165 -1.50 -16.66 12.31
CA VAL A 165 -1.29 -17.48 11.10
C VAL A 165 0.06 -17.14 10.48
N ASP A 166 0.82 -18.15 10.07
CA ASP A 166 2.19 -18.01 9.53
C ASP A 166 2.29 -16.96 8.40
N ILE A 167 1.29 -16.86 7.53
CA ILE A 167 1.28 -15.90 6.40
C ILE A 167 1.27 -14.42 6.81
N GLU A 168 0.93 -14.13 8.08
CA GLU A 168 0.93 -12.78 8.66
C GLU A 168 2.29 -12.39 9.24
N HIS A 169 3.32 -13.24 9.07
CA HIS A 169 4.67 -13.01 9.54
C HIS A 169 5.60 -12.79 8.35
N ILE A 170 6.37 -11.71 8.39
CA ILE A 170 7.37 -11.43 7.35
C ILE A 170 8.44 -12.53 7.36
N SER A 171 8.83 -13.00 8.55
CA SER A 171 9.78 -14.09 8.76
C SER A 171 9.39 -15.37 8.02
N TYR A 172 8.10 -15.74 8.00
CA TYR A 172 7.60 -16.87 7.21
C TYR A 172 7.92 -16.73 5.73
N TRP A 173 7.63 -15.57 5.15
CA TRP A 173 7.90 -15.31 3.73
C TRP A 173 9.40 -15.28 3.43
N LEU A 174 10.20 -14.70 4.33
CA LEU A 174 11.65 -14.73 4.18
C LEU A 174 12.18 -16.16 4.21
N ASP A 175 11.73 -17.00 5.14
CA ASP A 175 12.13 -18.41 5.21
C ASP A 175 11.71 -19.20 3.96
N LYS A 176 10.51 -18.92 3.44
CA LYS A 176 10.01 -19.57 2.24
C LYS A 176 10.85 -19.27 0.99
N TYR A 177 11.33 -18.03 0.86
CA TYR A 177 12.12 -17.57 -0.28
C TYR A 177 13.61 -17.43 0.04
N ASP A 178 14.11 -18.19 1.02
CA ASP A 178 15.46 -18.03 1.55
C ASP A 178 16.54 -17.98 0.45
N GLY A 179 17.38 -16.94 0.55
CA GLY A 179 18.48 -16.68 -0.38
C GLY A 179 18.08 -16.15 -1.76
N ARG A 180 16.81 -15.81 -2.01
CA ARG A 180 16.33 -15.23 -3.28
C ARG A 180 15.61 -13.91 -3.07
N TYR A 181 16.39 -12.85 -2.89
CA TYR A 181 15.87 -11.50 -2.68
C TYR A 181 16.55 -10.51 -3.62
N ALA A 182 15.79 -9.55 -4.11
CA ALA A 182 16.30 -8.38 -4.80
C ALA A 182 15.54 -7.15 -4.34
N VAL A 183 16.14 -5.99 -4.52
CA VAL A 183 15.52 -4.72 -4.15
C VAL A 183 15.59 -3.72 -5.29
N SER A 184 14.52 -2.96 -5.49
CA SER A 184 14.40 -1.92 -6.51
C SER A 184 13.88 -0.59 -5.97
N PRO A 185 14.04 0.49 -6.74
CA PRO A 185 13.32 1.74 -6.54
C PRO A 185 11.81 1.51 -6.47
N CYS A 186 11.15 2.29 -5.62
CA CYS A 186 9.71 2.26 -5.50
C CYS A 186 9.06 3.10 -6.61
N SER A 187 8.34 2.44 -7.52
CA SER A 187 7.61 3.11 -8.61
C SER A 187 6.63 4.17 -8.12
N CYS A 188 5.98 3.95 -6.96
CA CYS A 188 5.10 4.96 -6.37
C CYS A 188 5.89 6.20 -5.91
N ARG A 189 7.10 6.06 -5.37
CA ARG A 189 7.90 7.23 -4.97
C ARG A 189 8.41 8.00 -6.19
N ASN A 190 8.87 7.27 -7.21
CA ASN A 190 9.30 7.84 -8.48
C ASN A 190 8.19 8.64 -9.17
N GLU A 191 7.00 8.04 -9.34
CA GLU A 191 5.85 8.70 -9.97
C GLU A 191 5.43 9.97 -9.21
N ARG A 192 5.44 9.93 -7.87
CA ARG A 192 5.08 11.10 -7.07
C ARG A 192 6.11 12.20 -7.13
N HIS A 193 7.39 11.84 -7.16
CA HIS A 193 8.46 12.81 -7.37
C HIS A 193 8.27 13.56 -8.69
N GLU A 194 8.05 12.84 -9.79
CA GLU A 194 7.85 13.43 -11.11
C GLU A 194 6.64 14.37 -11.16
N ARG A 195 5.56 14.01 -10.46
CA ARG A 195 4.34 14.84 -10.38
C ARG A 195 4.45 16.03 -9.43
N GLY A 196 5.62 16.27 -8.84
CA GLY A 196 5.86 17.37 -7.89
C GLY A 196 5.14 17.21 -6.55
N VAL A 197 4.68 15.99 -6.22
CA VAL A 197 3.95 15.66 -4.98
C VAL A 197 4.61 14.51 -4.21
N GLY A 198 5.92 14.34 -4.42
CA GLY A 198 6.75 13.30 -3.80
C GLY A 198 7.05 13.56 -2.32
N CYS A 199 7.78 12.63 -1.73
CA CYS A 199 8.34 12.74 -0.39
C CYS A 199 9.85 13.05 -0.46
N ALA A 200 10.43 13.39 0.69
CA ALA A 200 11.87 13.54 0.85
C ALA A 200 12.60 12.20 1.06
N ASP A 201 11.86 11.10 1.21
CA ASP A 201 12.44 9.76 1.31
C ASP A 201 13.26 9.44 0.06
N ASP A 202 14.37 8.74 0.24
CA ASP A 202 15.08 8.08 -0.86
C ASP A 202 14.11 7.12 -1.57
N PRO A 203 13.90 7.17 -2.90
CA PRO A 203 13.02 6.21 -3.59
C PRO A 203 13.61 4.79 -3.63
N ASN A 204 14.91 4.63 -3.40
CA ASN A 204 15.60 3.35 -3.51
C ASN A 204 15.30 2.42 -2.32
N HIS A 205 15.35 1.12 -2.58
CA HIS A 205 15.33 0.04 -1.57
C HIS A 205 13.98 -0.34 -0.93
N TRP A 206 12.85 0.25 -1.33
CA TRP A 206 11.58 -0.02 -0.63
C TRP A 206 10.71 -1.14 -1.20
N CYS A 207 11.01 -1.59 -2.42
CA CYS A 207 10.35 -2.73 -3.04
C CYS A 207 11.30 -3.93 -3.01
N ILE A 208 10.98 -4.94 -2.19
CA ILE A 208 11.79 -6.14 -2.04
C ILE A 208 11.10 -7.26 -2.83
N ALA A 209 11.67 -7.65 -3.96
CA ALA A 209 11.24 -8.80 -4.72
C ALA A 209 11.75 -10.09 -4.06
N VAL A 210 10.93 -11.16 -4.11
CA VAL A 210 11.26 -12.47 -3.54
C VAL A 210 11.10 -13.59 -4.56
N GLY A 211 11.88 -14.66 -4.42
CA GLY A 211 11.77 -15.84 -5.28
C GLY A 211 12.10 -15.53 -6.75
N ASP A 212 11.31 -16.06 -7.69
CA ASP A 212 11.56 -15.87 -9.13
C ASP A 212 11.37 -14.40 -9.57
N MET A 213 10.62 -13.59 -8.81
CA MET A 213 10.50 -12.15 -9.06
C MET A 213 11.82 -11.43 -8.83
N ALA A 214 12.61 -11.85 -7.83
CA ALA A 214 13.94 -11.30 -7.60
C ALA A 214 14.87 -11.57 -8.78
N ASP A 215 14.80 -12.79 -9.33
CA ASP A 215 15.56 -13.17 -10.52
C ASP A 215 15.10 -12.41 -11.76
N TYR A 216 13.79 -12.32 -11.98
CA TYR A 216 13.20 -11.55 -13.08
C TYR A 216 13.68 -10.11 -13.08
N MET A 217 13.56 -9.44 -11.92
CA MET A 217 13.95 -8.04 -11.77
C MET A 217 15.41 -7.81 -12.20
N VAL A 218 16.34 -8.60 -11.66
CA VAL A 218 17.78 -8.38 -11.95
C VAL A 218 18.16 -8.88 -13.35
N GLN A 219 17.68 -10.05 -13.77
CA GLN A 219 18.09 -10.67 -15.04
C GLN A 219 17.44 -9.99 -16.25
N SER A 220 16.25 -9.40 -16.10
CA SER A 220 15.63 -8.57 -17.14
C SER A 220 16.14 -7.12 -17.12
N LYS A 221 17.25 -6.84 -16.42
CA LYS A 221 17.96 -5.55 -16.41
C LYS A 221 17.13 -4.37 -15.88
N LYS A 222 16.11 -4.64 -15.07
CA LYS A 222 15.34 -3.61 -14.36
C LYS A 222 16.24 -2.97 -13.29
N PRO A 223 15.90 -1.80 -12.72
CA PRO A 223 16.80 -1.04 -11.86
C PRO A 223 16.86 -1.59 -10.44
N GLY A 224 17.05 -2.90 -10.28
CA GLY A 224 17.18 -3.60 -9.00
C GLY A 224 18.46 -4.41 -8.91
N HIS A 225 18.80 -4.83 -7.69
CA HIS A 225 19.97 -5.66 -7.44
C HIS A 225 19.66 -6.71 -6.36
N TYR A 226 20.38 -7.83 -6.41
CA TYR A 226 20.27 -8.87 -5.41
C TYR A 226 20.76 -8.38 -4.05
N ILE A 227 20.07 -8.80 -2.99
CA ILE A 227 20.42 -8.50 -1.60
C ILE A 227 20.36 -9.77 -0.74
N ASP A 228 21.07 -9.77 0.38
CA ASP A 228 20.98 -10.85 1.36
C ASP A 228 19.87 -10.60 2.39
N ARG A 229 19.61 -11.62 3.21
CA ARG A 229 18.59 -11.56 4.26
C ARG A 229 18.87 -10.47 5.29
N ASP A 230 20.14 -10.22 5.60
CA ASP A 230 20.50 -9.21 6.59
C ASP A 230 20.16 -7.79 6.09
N GLU A 231 20.36 -7.52 4.79
CA GLU A 231 19.94 -6.27 4.16
C GLU A 231 18.41 -6.15 4.11
N VAL A 232 17.69 -7.23 3.79
CA VAL A 232 16.21 -7.26 3.87
C VAL A 232 15.75 -6.83 5.27
N MET A 233 16.32 -7.43 6.32
CA MET A 233 15.96 -7.08 7.69
C MET A 233 16.30 -5.63 8.04
N ARG A 234 17.45 -5.10 7.56
CA ARG A 234 17.79 -3.68 7.75
C ARG A 234 16.77 -2.75 7.10
N ILE A 235 16.36 -3.04 5.87
CA ILE A 235 15.34 -2.25 5.15
C ILE A 235 14.02 -2.25 5.93
N LEU A 236 13.57 -3.42 6.37
CA LEU A 236 12.34 -3.57 7.15
C LEU A 236 12.40 -2.78 8.47
N GLU A 237 13.51 -2.86 9.21
CA GLU A 237 13.68 -2.10 10.45
C GLU A 237 13.67 -0.58 10.23
N VAL A 238 14.27 -0.10 9.13
CA VAL A 238 14.25 1.33 8.80
C VAL A 238 12.84 1.76 8.40
N ALA A 239 12.14 0.96 7.59
CA ALA A 239 10.75 1.20 7.22
C ALA A 239 9.84 1.30 8.45
N GLU A 240 10.00 0.40 9.42
CA GLU A 240 9.28 0.42 10.69
C GLU A 240 9.56 1.69 11.50
N LYS A 241 10.83 2.10 11.60
CA LYS A 241 11.23 3.34 12.30
C LYS A 241 10.65 4.58 11.64
N ASN A 242 10.48 4.56 10.32
CA ASN A 242 9.83 5.63 9.57
C ASN A 242 8.29 5.58 9.64
N GLY A 243 7.71 4.52 10.21
CA GLY A 243 6.26 4.33 10.29
C GLY A 243 5.62 3.91 8.96
N PHE A 244 6.39 3.28 8.07
CA PHE A 244 5.87 2.73 6.82
C PHE A 244 5.04 1.48 7.07
N VAL A 245 4.16 1.18 6.13
CA VAL A 245 3.27 0.03 6.17
C VAL A 245 3.83 -1.07 5.28
N HIS A 246 4.07 -2.23 5.85
CA HIS A 246 4.47 -3.43 5.12
C HIS A 246 3.28 -4.00 4.36
N GLN A 247 3.42 -4.18 3.06
CA GLN A 247 2.36 -4.68 2.19
C GLN A 247 2.87 -5.79 1.28
N THR A 248 2.00 -6.75 0.99
CA THR A 248 2.25 -7.82 0.03
C THR A 248 1.07 -7.97 -0.92
N THR A 249 1.24 -8.78 -1.95
CA THR A 249 0.20 -9.07 -2.93
C THR A 249 -0.14 -10.55 -2.90
N ASN A 250 -1.42 -10.88 -2.97
CA ASN A 250 -1.92 -12.27 -3.00
C ASN A 250 -2.52 -12.67 -4.35
N ILE A 251 -2.11 -11.99 -5.43
CA ILE A 251 -2.65 -12.18 -6.79
C ILE A 251 -2.49 -13.62 -7.28
N ASP A 252 -1.41 -14.27 -6.87
CA ASP A 252 -1.06 -15.62 -7.28
C ASP A 252 -1.53 -16.68 -6.28
N GLY A 253 -2.41 -16.31 -5.34
CA GLY A 253 -2.95 -17.18 -4.30
C GLY A 253 -2.43 -16.84 -2.91
N SER A 254 -3.01 -17.50 -1.89
CA SER A 254 -2.71 -17.23 -0.47
C SER A 254 -1.34 -17.74 -0.01
N ASP A 255 -0.71 -18.63 -0.77
CA ASP A 255 0.60 -19.20 -0.45
C ASP A 255 1.67 -18.72 -1.44
N LYS A 256 1.53 -17.51 -1.97
CA LYS A 256 2.56 -16.90 -2.81
C LYS A 256 2.50 -15.37 -2.74
N ILE A 257 3.67 -14.76 -2.64
CA ILE A 257 3.88 -13.33 -2.85
C ILE A 257 5.00 -13.15 -3.87
N PHE A 258 5.00 -12.03 -4.62
CA PHE A 258 6.11 -11.70 -5.50
C PHE A 258 6.98 -10.57 -4.93
N ALA A 259 6.44 -9.74 -4.04
CA ALA A 259 7.17 -8.66 -3.40
C ALA A 259 6.66 -8.35 -1.98
N LEU A 260 7.57 -7.77 -1.19
CA LEU A 260 7.32 -7.08 0.08
C LEU A 260 7.55 -5.58 -0.16
N CYS A 261 6.50 -4.78 -0.03
CA CYS A 261 6.53 -3.34 -0.23
C CYS A 261 6.54 -2.58 1.10
N ASN A 262 7.39 -1.56 1.22
CA ASN A 262 7.55 -0.71 2.40
C ASN A 262 6.97 0.68 2.14
N CYS A 263 5.68 0.85 2.43
CA CYS A 263 4.87 1.92 1.86
C CYS A 263 4.68 3.10 2.82
N ASP A 264 5.09 4.30 2.38
CA ASP A 264 4.62 5.55 2.98
C ASP A 264 3.15 5.78 2.57
N VAL A 265 2.30 5.96 3.58
CA VAL A 265 0.86 6.20 3.41
C VAL A 265 0.53 7.44 2.58
N LYS A 266 1.42 8.44 2.56
CA LYS A 266 1.22 9.65 1.76
C LYS A 266 1.57 9.43 0.30
N ILE A 267 2.33 8.39 -0.04
CA ILE A 267 2.95 8.21 -1.36
C ILE A 267 2.39 6.99 -2.09
N CYS A 268 2.25 5.86 -1.39
CA CYS A 268 1.83 4.59 -1.98
C CYS A 268 0.47 4.69 -2.65
N ASN A 269 0.39 4.30 -3.93
CA ASN A 269 -0.85 4.36 -4.69
C ASN A 269 -1.93 3.43 -4.12
N ALA A 270 -1.58 2.22 -3.65
CA ALA A 270 -2.56 1.30 -3.07
C ALA A 270 -3.22 1.86 -1.79
N LEU A 271 -2.42 2.29 -0.80
CA LEU A 271 -2.93 2.86 0.45
C LEU A 271 -3.76 4.11 0.19
N ARG A 272 -3.30 4.95 -0.74
CA ARG A 272 -4.02 6.17 -1.11
C ARG A 272 -5.34 5.89 -1.77
N THR A 273 -5.39 4.97 -2.73
CA THR A 273 -6.65 4.56 -3.37
C THR A 273 -7.61 4.00 -2.33
N SER A 274 -7.13 3.22 -1.36
CA SER A 274 -7.98 2.71 -0.26
C SER A 274 -8.62 3.86 0.53
N MET A 275 -7.84 4.89 0.89
CA MET A 275 -8.37 6.06 1.61
C MET A 275 -9.24 6.97 0.74
N LEU A 276 -8.90 7.14 -0.53
CA LEU A 276 -9.61 7.97 -1.51
C LEU A 276 -11.05 7.50 -1.68
N PHE A 277 -11.23 6.19 -1.89
CA PHE A 277 -12.52 5.54 -2.11
C PHE A 277 -13.13 4.93 -0.85
N ASN A 278 -12.53 5.15 0.34
CA ASN A 278 -12.96 4.55 1.60
C ASN A 278 -13.16 3.02 1.49
N THR A 279 -12.25 2.32 0.81
CA THR A 279 -12.37 0.88 0.52
C THR A 279 -11.53 0.08 1.54
N PRO A 280 -12.14 -0.42 2.64
CA PRO A 280 -11.40 -1.01 3.75
C PRO A 280 -10.67 -2.30 3.36
N ASN A 281 -11.21 -3.04 2.39
CA ASN A 281 -10.67 -4.33 1.96
C ASN A 281 -9.51 -4.22 0.97
N LEU A 282 -9.18 -3.02 0.47
CA LEU A 282 -8.14 -2.83 -0.53
C LEU A 282 -6.72 -2.92 0.05
N SER A 283 -6.55 -2.54 1.31
CA SER A 283 -5.27 -2.60 2.04
C SER A 283 -5.52 -3.11 3.46
N ALA A 284 -6.23 -4.23 3.56
CA ALA A 284 -6.62 -4.81 4.83
C ALA A 284 -5.48 -5.66 5.43
N SER A 285 -5.42 -5.67 6.76
CA SER A 285 -4.69 -6.68 7.52
C SER A 285 -5.68 -7.75 7.99
N ALA A 286 -5.19 -8.95 8.32
CA ALA A 286 -5.99 -9.95 9.02
C ALA A 286 -6.39 -9.51 10.44
N TYR A 287 -5.76 -8.46 10.98
CA TYR A 287 -6.03 -7.93 12.30
C TYR A 287 -6.72 -6.57 12.24
N THR A 288 -7.84 -6.46 12.97
CA THR A 288 -8.57 -5.20 13.13
C THR A 288 -8.37 -4.64 14.53
N ALA A 289 -7.82 -3.43 14.61
CA ALA A 289 -7.69 -2.73 15.87
C ALA A 289 -9.07 -2.38 16.45
N LYS A 290 -9.31 -2.75 17.70
CA LYS A 290 -10.58 -2.48 18.41
C LYS A 290 -10.34 -1.76 19.72
N VAL A 291 -11.05 -0.65 19.93
CA VAL A 291 -11.00 0.08 21.20
C VAL A 291 -12.02 -0.53 22.16
N ASN A 292 -11.56 -0.99 23.33
CA ASN A 292 -12.44 -1.31 24.45
C ASN A 292 -12.71 -0.02 25.27
N PRO A 293 -13.96 0.50 25.30
CA PRO A 293 -14.26 1.75 25.99
C PRO A 293 -13.94 1.74 27.49
N GLN A 294 -14.00 0.57 28.15
CA GLN A 294 -13.70 0.46 29.58
C GLN A 294 -12.22 0.71 29.85
N ASN A 295 -11.35 0.13 29.01
CA ASN A 295 -9.91 0.23 29.14
C ASN A 295 -9.35 1.51 28.49
N CYS A 296 -10.11 2.14 27.59
CA CYS A 296 -9.67 3.34 26.90
C CYS A 296 -9.55 4.53 27.86
N VAL A 297 -8.35 5.10 27.91
CA VAL A 297 -8.00 6.28 28.71
C VAL A 297 -7.96 7.56 27.88
N ALA A 298 -8.49 7.52 26.65
CA ALA A 298 -8.47 8.62 25.69
C ALA A 298 -7.07 9.24 25.51
N CYS A 299 -6.02 8.42 25.50
CA CYS A 299 -4.65 8.90 25.29
C CYS A 299 -4.41 9.45 23.87
N GLY A 300 -5.24 9.08 22.89
CA GLY A 300 -5.17 9.57 21.50
C GLY A 300 -4.06 8.96 20.65
N ARG A 301 -3.30 7.99 21.16
CA ARG A 301 -2.21 7.37 20.40
C ARG A 301 -2.69 6.63 19.15
N CYS A 302 -3.81 5.91 19.25
CA CYS A 302 -4.38 5.21 18.10
C CYS A 302 -4.73 6.18 16.95
N VAL A 303 -5.13 7.39 17.30
CA VAL A 303 -5.51 8.48 16.40
C VAL A 303 -4.26 9.05 15.72
N GLU A 304 -3.26 9.44 16.51
CA GLU A 304 -1.98 9.95 16.02
C GLU A 304 -1.24 9.00 15.07
N TYR A 305 -1.22 7.69 15.38
CA TYR A 305 -0.45 6.71 14.61
C TYR A 305 -1.22 6.07 13.46
N CYS A 306 -2.54 6.23 13.36
CA CYS A 306 -3.31 5.55 12.32
C CYS A 306 -2.87 6.05 10.94
N PRO A 307 -2.33 5.18 10.06
CA PRO A 307 -1.91 5.62 8.72
C PRO A 307 -3.11 6.09 7.89
N ALA A 308 -4.26 5.42 8.03
CA ALA A 308 -5.47 5.69 7.27
C ALA A 308 -6.30 6.88 7.79
N GLY A 309 -6.01 7.38 9.01
CA GLY A 309 -6.88 8.36 9.68
C GLY A 309 -8.26 7.79 10.03
N ALA A 310 -8.34 6.48 10.32
CA ALA A 310 -9.59 5.75 10.49
C ALA A 310 -10.26 5.94 11.87
N VAL A 311 -9.56 6.57 12.82
CA VAL A 311 -10.03 6.74 14.20
C VAL A 311 -9.96 8.22 14.59
N LYS A 312 -10.98 8.70 15.30
CA LYS A 312 -11.03 10.08 15.82
C LYS A 312 -11.18 10.09 17.33
N LEU A 313 -10.62 11.10 17.99
CA LEU A 313 -10.87 11.37 19.40
C LEU A 313 -12.29 11.90 19.59
N GLY A 314 -12.95 11.41 20.64
CA GLY A 314 -14.25 11.89 21.05
C GLY A 314 -14.41 11.92 22.58
N GLN A 315 -15.64 12.16 23.00
CA GLN A 315 -16.06 12.13 24.39
C GLN A 315 -16.34 10.70 24.87
N LYS A 316 -15.75 10.36 26.02
CA LYS A 316 -16.06 9.12 26.77
C LYS A 316 -17.25 9.30 27.73
N LEU A 317 -17.59 10.55 28.05
CA LEU A 317 -18.66 10.86 29.01
C LEU A 317 -20.03 10.89 28.33
N LYS A 318 -21.05 10.45 29.06
CA LYS A 318 -22.45 10.58 28.65
C LYS A 318 -22.83 12.03 28.40
N CYS A 319 -23.80 12.24 27.52
CA CYS A 319 -24.47 13.51 27.34
C CYS A 319 -25.10 13.99 28.66
N LYS A 320 -25.42 15.29 28.75
CA LYS A 320 -26.04 15.90 29.96
C LYS A 320 -27.38 15.24 30.35
N ASP A 321 -28.08 14.67 29.39
CA ASP A 321 -29.34 13.95 29.57
C ASP A 321 -29.16 12.46 29.94
N GLY A 322 -27.92 11.99 30.08
CA GLY A 322 -27.56 10.62 30.42
C GLY A 322 -27.45 9.65 29.23
N SER A 323 -27.72 10.12 28.00
CA SER A 323 -27.54 9.33 26.78
C SER A 323 -26.05 9.10 26.45
N GLU A 324 -25.76 8.05 25.68
CA GLU A 324 -24.41 7.82 25.16
C GLU A 324 -24.12 8.78 24.01
N GLN A 325 -22.83 9.11 23.81
CA GLN A 325 -22.41 9.89 22.65
C GLN A 325 -22.53 9.05 21.38
N THR A 326 -23.12 9.63 20.33
CA THR A 326 -23.20 9.02 19.00
C THR A 326 -22.36 9.81 18.02
N TYR A 327 -21.64 9.11 17.16
CA TYR A 327 -20.79 9.71 16.14
C TYR A 327 -21.27 9.27 14.76
N GLU A 328 -21.16 10.19 13.80
CA GLU A 328 -21.39 9.86 12.40
C GLU A 328 -20.15 9.16 11.84
N PHE A 329 -20.41 8.09 11.09
CA PHE A 329 -19.39 7.33 10.36
C PHE A 329 -19.61 7.54 8.87
N ARG A 330 -18.53 7.44 8.09
CA ARG A 330 -18.65 7.43 6.63
C ARG A 330 -19.42 6.18 6.18
N ASP A 331 -20.13 6.33 5.08
CA ASP A 331 -20.84 5.22 4.45
C ASP A 331 -19.86 4.09 4.08
N ASP A 332 -20.33 2.85 4.13
CA ASP A 332 -19.56 1.68 3.70
C ASP A 332 -19.81 1.43 2.19
N PRO A 333 -18.74 1.23 1.38
CA PRO A 333 -18.87 0.79 0.00
C PRO A 333 -19.69 -0.46 -0.22
N ALA A 334 -19.78 -1.36 0.77
CA ALA A 334 -20.60 -2.57 0.69
C ALA A 334 -22.11 -2.25 0.59
N ASP A 335 -22.54 -1.10 1.13
CA ASP A 335 -23.96 -0.75 1.26
C ASP A 335 -24.45 0.25 0.19
N HIS A 336 -23.54 0.86 -0.58
CA HIS A 336 -23.86 1.99 -1.46
C HIS A 336 -23.19 1.92 -2.83
N ILE A 337 -23.84 2.50 -3.86
CA ILE A 337 -23.15 2.73 -5.14
C ILE A 337 -22.14 3.88 -4.96
N TRP A 338 -20.85 3.55 -5.00
CA TRP A 338 -19.73 4.47 -4.89
C TRP A 338 -19.48 5.21 -6.22
N LEU A 339 -19.89 6.48 -6.27
CA LEU A 339 -19.69 7.39 -7.38
C LEU A 339 -18.88 8.61 -6.91
N LYS A 340 -18.67 9.58 -7.81
CA LYS A 340 -17.82 10.77 -7.58
C LYS A 340 -18.18 11.63 -6.37
N ASP A 341 -19.41 11.57 -5.89
CA ASP A 341 -19.89 12.24 -4.69
C ASP A 341 -19.49 11.54 -3.37
N ARG A 342 -18.96 10.32 -3.44
CA ARG A 342 -18.63 9.47 -2.28
C ARG A 342 -17.14 9.22 -2.06
N TRP A 343 -16.28 9.60 -3.02
CA TRP A 343 -14.84 9.61 -2.82
C TRP A 343 -14.32 11.04 -2.66
N THR A 344 -13.26 11.20 -1.86
CA THR A 344 -12.75 12.53 -1.48
C THR A 344 -11.32 12.74 -1.98
N PRO A 345 -11.09 13.60 -2.99
CA PRO A 345 -9.73 13.97 -3.41
C PRO A 345 -8.89 14.55 -2.27
N ASN A 346 -9.53 15.11 -1.25
CA ASN A 346 -8.91 15.69 -0.06
C ASN A 346 -8.79 14.67 1.09
N TYR A 347 -8.86 13.37 0.83
CA TYR A 347 -8.72 12.32 1.86
C TYR A 347 -7.51 12.50 2.77
N ARG A 348 -6.42 13.10 2.27
CA ARG A 348 -5.20 13.37 3.06
C ARG A 348 -5.45 14.34 4.22
N ASP A 349 -6.35 15.29 4.04
CA ASP A 349 -6.68 16.30 5.05
C ASP A 349 -7.92 15.88 5.84
N GLU A 350 -8.98 15.44 5.16
CA GLU A 350 -10.25 15.07 5.80
C GLU A 350 -10.12 13.82 6.68
N ASN A 351 -9.31 12.84 6.28
CA ASN A 351 -9.07 11.67 7.14
C ASN A 351 -8.18 12.03 8.35
N ARG A 352 -7.53 13.19 8.34
CA ARG A 352 -6.66 13.68 9.44
C ARG A 352 -7.38 14.63 10.39
N GLU A 353 -8.70 14.67 10.33
CA GLU A 353 -9.51 15.27 11.38
C GLU A 353 -9.49 14.37 12.63
N GLU A 354 -8.47 14.53 13.45
CA GLU A 354 -8.18 13.64 14.57
C GLU A 354 -9.16 13.77 15.76
N CYS A 355 -10.13 14.68 15.73
CA CYS A 355 -11.09 14.90 16.82
C CYS A 355 -12.47 15.29 16.28
N TYR A 356 -13.52 14.74 16.87
CA TYR A 356 -14.89 15.22 16.65
C TYR A 356 -15.09 16.62 17.26
N ASP A 357 -16.11 17.35 16.77
CA ASP A 357 -16.49 18.69 17.26
C ASP A 357 -16.86 18.71 18.75
N THR A 358 -17.31 17.58 19.28
CA THR A 358 -17.58 17.42 20.72
C THR A 358 -16.31 17.47 21.56
N GLY A 359 -15.13 17.43 20.93
CA GLY A 359 -13.83 17.55 21.55
C GLY A 359 -13.35 16.27 22.24
N THR A 360 -12.24 16.39 22.94
CA THR A 360 -11.62 15.31 23.73
C THR A 360 -11.43 15.73 25.19
N ALA A 361 -10.62 14.99 25.95
CA ALA A 361 -10.28 15.29 27.33
C ALA A 361 -9.72 16.72 27.48
N PRO A 362 -10.41 17.64 28.18
CA PRO A 362 -10.03 19.06 28.23
C PRO A 362 -8.68 19.28 28.90
N CYS A 363 -8.30 18.41 29.84
CA CYS A 363 -6.98 18.42 30.48
C CYS A 363 -5.82 18.20 29.48
N LYS A 364 -5.98 17.32 28.47
CA LYS A 364 -4.97 17.10 27.43
C LYS A 364 -4.89 18.30 26.49
N SER A 365 -6.04 18.85 26.09
CA SER A 365 -6.10 20.03 25.23
C SER A 365 -5.52 21.28 25.91
N ALA A 366 -5.71 21.44 27.22
CA ALA A 366 -5.18 22.57 27.98
C ALA A 366 -3.69 22.45 28.35
N CYS A 367 -3.13 21.24 28.30
CA CYS A 367 -1.70 21.01 28.54
C CYS A 367 -0.90 21.48 27.32
N PRO A 368 0.08 22.40 27.45
CA PRO A 368 0.89 22.86 26.32
C PRO A 368 1.74 21.75 25.67
N ALA A 369 2.06 20.70 26.43
CA ALA A 369 2.78 19.54 25.94
C ALA A 369 1.85 18.41 25.45
N HIS A 370 0.52 18.59 25.58
CA HIS A 370 -0.50 17.62 25.19
C HIS A 370 -0.26 16.18 25.72
N ILE A 371 0.36 16.04 26.89
CA ILE A 371 0.64 14.73 27.50
C ILE A 371 -0.66 13.95 27.76
N ALA A 372 -0.60 12.61 27.70
CA ALA A 372 -1.75 11.74 27.93
C ALA A 372 -2.15 11.63 29.42
N ILE A 373 -2.68 12.72 30.01
CA ILE A 373 -2.99 12.86 31.45
C ILE A 373 -3.86 11.73 32.00
N GLN A 374 -4.98 11.47 31.35
CA GLN A 374 -5.89 10.40 31.77
C GLN A 374 -5.22 9.02 31.71
N GLY A 375 -4.31 8.82 30.75
CA GLY A 375 -3.61 7.56 30.56
C GLY A 375 -2.61 7.26 31.65
N TYR A 376 -1.69 8.18 31.92
CA TYR A 376 -0.67 7.94 32.95
C TYR A 376 -1.30 7.90 34.35
N LEU A 377 -2.39 8.64 34.61
CA LEU A 377 -3.10 8.59 35.89
C LEU A 377 -3.80 7.23 36.09
N GLN A 378 -4.39 6.67 35.04
CA GLN A 378 -5.00 5.34 35.12
C GLN A 378 -3.94 4.26 35.33
N MET A 379 -2.83 4.31 34.59
CA MET A 379 -1.70 3.38 34.78
C MET A 379 -1.13 3.48 36.21
N ALA A 380 -0.96 4.70 36.72
CA ALA A 380 -0.52 4.92 38.10
C ALA A 380 -1.51 4.38 39.14
N LYS A 381 -2.82 4.49 38.88
CA LYS A 381 -3.87 3.90 39.74
C LYS A 381 -3.81 2.37 39.75
N GLU A 382 -3.41 1.76 38.65
CA GLU A 382 -3.19 0.32 38.50
C GLU A 382 -1.82 -0.14 39.05
N GLY A 383 -0.98 0.77 39.54
CA GLY A 383 0.37 0.47 40.05
C GLY A 383 1.45 0.36 38.97
N ARG A 384 1.11 0.63 37.69
CA ARG A 384 1.99 0.56 36.52
C ARG A 384 2.80 1.84 36.34
N TYR A 385 3.64 2.16 37.32
CA TYR A 385 4.34 3.45 37.36
C TYR A 385 5.41 3.63 36.26
N ASP A 386 6.11 2.56 35.87
CA ASP A 386 7.14 2.63 34.83
C ASP A 386 6.52 2.92 33.45
N GLU A 387 5.43 2.25 33.12
CA GLU A 387 4.66 2.48 31.89
C GLU A 387 4.03 3.89 31.88
N ALA A 388 3.54 4.35 33.04
CA ALA A 388 3.04 5.72 33.18
C ALA A 388 4.15 6.75 32.92
N LEU A 389 5.36 6.52 33.44
CA LEU A 389 6.51 7.40 33.20
C LEU A 389 6.96 7.37 31.74
N GLU A 390 7.02 6.19 31.13
CA GLU A 390 7.34 6.04 29.70
C GLU A 390 6.32 6.80 28.84
N LEU A 391 5.03 6.69 29.16
CA LEU A 391 3.97 7.40 28.46
C LEU A 391 4.18 8.91 28.52
N ILE A 392 4.48 9.49 29.69
CA ILE A 392 4.72 10.94 29.82
C ILE A 392 5.99 11.37 29.06
N LYS A 393 7.04 10.53 29.08
CA LYS A 393 8.34 10.86 28.46
C LYS A 393 8.28 10.96 26.94
N ARG A 394 7.21 10.47 26.30
CA ARG A 394 7.03 10.59 24.85
C ARG A 394 6.88 12.04 24.42
N GLU A 395 6.03 12.82 25.09
CA GLU A 395 5.82 14.23 24.74
C GLU A 395 6.61 15.18 25.65
N ASN A 396 7.02 14.74 26.84
CA ASN A 396 7.75 15.58 27.79
C ASN A 396 9.05 14.90 28.26
N PRO A 397 10.23 15.32 27.74
CA PRO A 397 11.50 14.72 28.13
C PRO A 397 11.90 15.01 29.60
N PHE A 398 11.28 15.99 30.25
CA PHE A 398 11.61 16.42 31.62
C PHE A 398 10.39 16.38 32.57
N PRO A 399 9.74 15.21 32.75
CA PRO A 399 8.48 15.12 33.48
C PRO A 399 8.62 15.53 34.94
N ALA A 400 9.75 15.22 35.58
CA ALA A 400 10.02 15.56 36.98
C ALA A 400 10.18 17.07 37.21
N VAL A 401 10.81 17.79 36.28
CA VAL A 401 10.98 19.24 36.36
C VAL A 401 9.64 19.92 36.10
N CYS A 402 8.99 19.57 34.98
CA CYS A 402 7.69 20.10 34.61
C CYS A 402 6.65 19.86 35.71
N GLY A 403 6.57 18.68 36.30
CA GLY A 403 5.62 18.40 37.39
C GLY A 403 5.79 19.27 38.64
N ARG A 404 6.98 19.85 38.87
CA ARG A 404 7.25 20.76 40.00
C ARG A 404 6.95 22.22 39.69
N VAL A 405 7.24 22.66 38.46
CA VAL A 405 7.16 24.09 38.07
C VAL A 405 5.97 24.43 37.17
N CYS A 406 5.20 23.42 36.72
CA CYS A 406 4.04 23.62 35.84
C CYS A 406 3.00 24.54 36.49
N ASN A 407 2.38 25.38 35.66
CA ASN A 407 1.27 26.26 36.03
C ASN A 407 -0.10 25.55 36.03
N ARG A 408 -0.14 24.22 35.81
CA ARG A 408 -1.29 23.35 36.04
C ARG A 408 -2.59 23.75 35.31
N LYS A 409 -2.50 24.36 34.12
CA LYS A 409 -3.68 24.67 33.27
C LYS A 409 -4.61 23.49 33.04
N CYS A 410 -4.07 22.28 32.99
CA CYS A 410 -4.83 21.05 32.85
C CYS A 410 -5.76 20.75 34.04
N GLU A 411 -5.39 21.18 35.26
CA GLU A 411 -6.23 21.04 36.46
C GLU A 411 -7.38 22.05 36.42
N GLU A 412 -7.12 23.29 35.97
CA GLU A 412 -8.16 24.32 35.81
C GLU A 412 -9.23 23.94 34.78
N ALA A 413 -8.83 23.29 33.69
CA ALA A 413 -9.73 22.81 32.65
C ALA A 413 -10.38 21.45 32.99
N CYS A 414 -10.02 20.83 34.12
CA CYS A 414 -10.53 19.51 34.48
C CYS A 414 -12.03 19.55 34.78
N THR A 415 -12.79 18.61 34.20
CA THR A 415 -14.24 18.49 34.38
C THR A 415 -14.64 17.40 35.38
N ARG A 416 -13.66 16.89 36.13
CA ARG A 416 -13.82 15.95 37.25
C ARG A 416 -13.28 16.63 38.50
#